data_AF-A0A8T7JT93-F1
#
_entry.id   AF-A0A8T7JT93-F1
#
_cell.length_a   1.000
_cell.length_b   1.000
_cell.length_c   1.000
_cell.angle_alpha   90.00
_cell.angle_beta   90.00
_cell.angle_gamma   90.00
#
_symmetry.space_group_name_H-M   'P 1'
#
loop_
_entity.id
_entity.type
_entity.pdbx_description
1 polymer ?
#
loop_
_entity_poly.entity_id
_entity_poly.type
_entity_poly.pdbx_seq_one_letter_code
_entity_poly.pdbx_strand_id
1 'polypeptide(L)'
;MINQILTAGIAITAFSLFLYSLSFNLRDRVARSFALILLCVVLVFTAEALQDNTVSIPALDLLMRLQWFGLVFLPAAYLHLSDALLVTAGRPSRGRRRIAVRGVYMVSAFFLCLLAFGFLLGPIVPDGRPAPYLQRTVWTEIFTIFYVTAMVWAGVNFYRAYNLMLTRSGRRRMIYLMAGATAPALGSYPYLLFGYSLAAEHEFLFWGGATVINLLVGSLVVMMAYAVAFFGVSWPDRVIKSRLFKWIMRGPVTASATLALMTVVRRGGEWLGTPYSAFVPFTVVASVLLIEHAITFAAPLWERWLFYGRDRNELELLQNVEERLLTQSDLQQFLESVLAAVRDHLQSPSAFVAALDDENLLPVVVAGNRALLEQESLTEALEMLNGDDRHEFQWGAFWVLPLYSRRRPEMDRDELPPLLGLLGVARNDNKNKMESDQREALWLLADRAALALEDRQLQQRVFRSLADLQPQVEMIQRMRAASRYDTNANLLHAPLPQETDLANWVRDALTHYWGGPKFTNNPLTKLQVVRDLAEREDGNVSNALRSLLRRAVDEIRPRGDRKFTTEWILYNILEMKFIEGRKVRDVASRLAMSEADLYRKQRVAIEAVAKAILAMEVDQLGK
;
A
#
# COMPACT_ATOMS: atom_id res chain seq x y z
N MET A 1 -37.14 12.00 -15.93
CA MET A 1 -36.43 10.71 -16.11
C MET A 1 -34.93 10.89 -16.28
N ILE A 2 -34.42 11.46 -17.38
CA ILE A 2 -32.97 11.62 -17.59
C ILE A 2 -32.33 12.39 -16.43
N ASN A 3 -32.96 13.50 -16.01
CA ASN A 3 -32.48 14.27 -14.87
C ASN A 3 -32.45 13.45 -13.56
N GLN A 4 -33.50 12.68 -13.25
CA GLN A 4 -33.55 11.82 -12.05
C GLN A 4 -32.44 10.74 -12.06
N ILE A 5 -32.19 10.11 -13.21
CA ILE A 5 -31.10 9.12 -13.36
C ILE A 5 -29.74 9.80 -13.14
N LEU A 6 -29.54 11.01 -13.67
CA LEU A 6 -28.33 11.78 -13.47
C LEU A 6 -28.15 12.21 -12.01
N THR A 7 -29.18 12.75 -11.36
CA THR A 7 -29.17 13.12 -9.93
C THR A 7 -28.81 11.90 -9.06
N ALA A 8 -29.43 10.75 -9.30
CA ALA A 8 -29.10 9.51 -8.61
C ALA A 8 -27.66 9.04 -8.90
N GLY A 9 -27.20 9.17 -10.15
CA GLY A 9 -25.83 8.87 -10.54
C GLY A 9 -24.79 9.77 -9.85
N ILE A 10 -25.10 11.06 -9.65
CA ILE A 10 -24.26 11.99 -8.87
C ILE A 10 -24.22 11.56 -7.41
N ALA A 11 -25.36 11.20 -6.81
CA ALA A 11 -25.42 10.70 -5.43
C ALA A 11 -24.56 9.45 -5.24
N ILE A 12 -24.68 8.46 -6.14
CA ILE A 12 -23.88 7.24 -6.15
C ILE A 12 -22.39 7.57 -6.30
N THR A 13 -22.05 8.47 -7.23
CA THR A 13 -20.66 8.88 -7.48
C THR A 13 -20.05 9.58 -6.27
N ALA A 14 -20.77 10.54 -5.69
CA ALA A 14 -20.33 11.25 -4.49
C ALA A 14 -20.19 10.31 -3.29
N PHE A 15 -21.11 9.35 -3.12
CA PHE A 15 -21.05 8.37 -2.03
C PHE A 15 -19.87 7.41 -2.18
N SER A 16 -19.63 6.91 -3.39
CA SER A 16 -18.49 6.04 -3.62
C SER A 16 -17.15 6.78 -3.48
N LEU A 17 -17.06 8.02 -3.94
CA LEU A 17 -15.86 8.86 -3.72
C LEU A 17 -15.70 9.22 -2.25
N PHE A 18 -16.79 9.34 -1.50
CA PHE A 18 -16.75 9.55 -0.05
C PHE A 18 -16.12 8.35 0.64
N LEU A 19 -16.59 7.13 0.33
CA LEU A 19 -16.00 5.89 0.84
C LEU A 19 -14.51 5.79 0.46
N TYR A 20 -14.15 6.10 -0.78
CA TYR A 20 -12.76 6.15 -1.22
C TYR A 20 -11.92 7.11 -0.36
N SER A 21 -12.44 8.31 -0.11
CA SER A 21 -11.75 9.34 0.69
C SER A 21 -11.56 8.92 2.15
N LEU A 22 -12.50 8.16 2.73
CA LEU A 22 -12.39 7.65 4.09
C LEU A 22 -11.28 6.58 4.23
N SER A 23 -11.08 5.75 3.22
CA SER A 23 -10.15 4.62 3.30
C SER A 23 -8.67 5.02 3.23
N PHE A 24 -8.32 6.11 2.55
CA PHE A 24 -6.93 6.34 2.15
C PHE A 24 -6.20 7.47 2.86
N ASN A 25 -6.88 8.41 3.52
CA ASN A 25 -6.19 9.66 3.87
C ASN A 25 -6.80 10.52 5.00
N LEU A 26 -7.54 9.95 5.94
CA LEU A 26 -8.21 10.71 7.02
C LEU A 26 -7.26 11.49 7.96
N ARG A 27 -5.96 11.21 7.95
CA ARG A 27 -4.99 12.01 8.73
C ARG A 27 -4.73 13.39 8.10
N ASP A 28 -4.80 13.48 6.78
CA ASP A 28 -4.60 14.73 6.05
C ASP A 28 -5.80 15.68 6.20
N ARG A 29 -5.55 16.99 6.30
CA ARG A 29 -6.61 18.00 6.49
C ARG A 29 -7.42 18.22 5.22
N VAL A 30 -6.77 18.22 4.04
CA VAL A 30 -7.42 18.42 2.74
C VAL A 30 -8.40 17.27 2.51
N ALA A 31 -7.95 16.02 2.70
CA ALA A 31 -8.79 14.84 2.53
C ALA A 31 -10.01 14.83 3.48
N ARG A 32 -9.85 15.19 4.76
CA ARG A 32 -10.99 15.30 5.70
C ARG A 32 -12.01 16.36 5.28
N SER A 33 -11.54 17.55 4.92
CA SER A 33 -12.42 18.63 4.48
C SER A 33 -13.16 18.27 3.18
N PHE A 34 -12.49 17.58 2.25
CA PHE A 34 -13.09 17.06 1.03
C PHE A 34 -14.12 15.96 1.30
N ALA A 35 -13.86 15.03 2.21
CA ALA A 35 -14.84 14.03 2.64
C ALA A 35 -16.10 14.68 3.22
N LEU A 36 -15.97 15.80 3.94
CA LEU A 36 -17.11 16.55 4.46
C LEU A 36 -17.92 17.22 3.34
N ILE A 37 -17.27 17.76 2.30
CA ILE A 37 -17.95 18.25 1.10
C ILE A 37 -18.71 17.10 0.41
N LEU A 38 -18.06 15.96 0.20
CA LEU A 38 -18.71 14.81 -0.44
C LEU A 38 -19.90 14.32 0.38
N LEU A 39 -19.82 14.28 1.71
CA LEU A 39 -20.96 13.94 2.57
C LEU A 39 -22.13 14.91 2.37
N CYS A 40 -21.86 16.22 2.29
CA CYS A 40 -22.89 17.21 2.00
C CYS A 40 -23.52 16.99 0.62
N VAL A 41 -22.70 16.73 -0.40
CA VAL A 41 -23.17 16.43 -1.76
C VAL A 41 -24.01 15.15 -1.79
N VAL A 42 -23.61 14.09 -1.08
CA VAL A 42 -24.41 12.86 -0.94
C VAL A 42 -25.77 13.17 -0.33
N LEU A 43 -25.82 13.88 0.79
CA LEU A 43 -27.08 14.22 1.45
C LEU A 43 -28.01 15.03 0.53
N VAL A 44 -27.46 16.00 -0.21
CA VAL A 44 -28.24 16.82 -1.16
C VAL A 44 -28.78 15.96 -2.30
N PHE A 45 -27.91 15.26 -3.03
CA PHE A 45 -28.31 14.54 -4.25
C PHE A 45 -29.09 13.25 -3.95
N THR A 46 -28.87 12.59 -2.80
CA THR A 46 -29.71 11.46 -2.37
C THR A 46 -31.11 11.92 -2.02
N ALA A 47 -31.25 13.03 -1.28
CA ALA A 47 -32.55 13.59 -0.96
C ALA A 47 -33.29 14.02 -2.23
N GLU A 48 -32.60 14.63 -3.19
CA GLU A 48 -33.18 15.02 -4.49
C GLU A 48 -33.55 13.80 -5.35
N ALA A 49 -32.71 12.78 -5.40
CA ALA A 49 -32.99 11.56 -6.19
C ALA A 49 -34.22 10.78 -5.70
N LEU A 50 -34.55 10.90 -4.41
CA LEU A 50 -35.71 10.27 -3.78
C LEU A 50 -37.01 11.09 -3.93
N GLN A 51 -36.94 12.33 -4.42
CA GLN A 51 -38.12 13.16 -4.71
C GLN A 51 -38.78 12.65 -6.00
N ASP A 52 -39.71 11.72 -5.87
CA ASP A 52 -40.54 11.21 -6.97
C ASP A 52 -42.01 11.59 -6.78
N ASN A 53 -42.75 11.67 -7.89
CA ASN A 53 -44.17 12.06 -7.91
C ASN A 53 -45.09 11.01 -7.26
N THR A 54 -44.55 9.85 -6.91
CA THR A 54 -45.25 8.75 -6.22
C THR A 54 -45.20 8.88 -4.69
N VAL A 55 -44.39 9.82 -4.17
CA VAL A 55 -44.15 10.02 -2.73
C VAL A 55 -45.24 10.93 -2.15
N SER A 56 -45.69 10.63 -0.93
CA SER A 56 -46.69 11.45 -0.22
C SER A 56 -46.14 12.86 0.09
N ILE A 57 -47.02 13.87 0.09
CA ILE A 57 -46.66 15.28 0.36
C ILE A 57 -45.84 15.44 1.67
N PRO A 58 -46.20 14.79 2.81
CA PRO A 58 -45.39 14.87 4.03
C PRO A 58 -43.98 14.27 3.87
N ALA A 59 -43.84 13.18 3.12
CA ALA A 59 -42.54 12.58 2.85
C ALA A 59 -41.69 13.43 1.90
N LEU A 60 -42.34 14.12 0.94
CA LEU A 60 -41.68 15.07 0.05
C LEU A 60 -41.17 16.31 0.79
N ASP A 61 -41.94 16.86 1.74
CA ASP A 61 -41.49 17.93 2.65
C ASP A 61 -40.29 17.48 3.51
N LEU A 62 -40.33 16.25 4.05
CA LEU A 62 -39.22 15.69 4.82
C LEU A 62 -37.94 15.54 3.97
N LEU A 63 -38.05 15.00 2.75
CA LEU A 63 -36.92 14.85 1.83
C LEU A 63 -36.32 16.21 1.45
N MET A 64 -37.15 17.21 1.17
CA MET A 64 -36.68 18.56 0.89
C MET A 64 -35.97 19.17 2.10
N ARG A 65 -36.49 19.02 3.32
CA ARG A 65 -35.80 19.48 4.54
C ARG A 65 -34.49 18.73 4.80
N LEU A 66 -34.44 17.42 4.52
CA LEU A 66 -33.23 16.61 4.63
C LEU A 66 -32.12 17.14 3.70
N GLN A 67 -32.49 17.52 2.47
CA GLN A 67 -31.57 18.11 1.50
C GLN A 67 -30.87 19.37 2.05
N TRP A 68 -31.61 20.21 2.78
CA TRP A 68 -31.08 21.44 3.37
C TRP A 68 -30.02 21.19 4.44
N PHE A 69 -30.00 20.01 5.07
CA PHE A 69 -28.92 19.63 5.98
C PHE A 69 -27.55 19.70 5.26
N GLY A 70 -27.45 19.14 4.05
CA GLY A 70 -26.22 19.18 3.27
C GLY A 70 -25.88 20.59 2.78
N LEU A 71 -26.88 21.37 2.35
CA LEU A 71 -26.68 22.75 1.89
C LEU A 71 -26.17 23.67 3.01
N VAL A 72 -26.66 23.51 4.24
CA VAL A 72 -26.29 24.35 5.40
C VAL A 72 -24.81 24.19 5.78
N PHE A 73 -24.26 22.97 5.69
CA PHE A 73 -22.85 22.70 6.02
C PHE A 73 -21.87 22.91 4.86
N LEU A 74 -22.38 22.97 3.62
CA LEU A 74 -21.54 23.13 2.43
C LEU A 74 -20.59 24.34 2.52
N PRO A 75 -21.01 25.57 2.89
CA PRO A 75 -20.11 26.72 2.95
C PRO A 75 -18.98 26.56 3.97
N ALA A 76 -19.28 25.98 5.13
CA ALA A 76 -18.28 25.69 6.17
C ALA A 76 -17.25 24.66 5.67
N ALA A 77 -17.72 23.62 4.97
CA ALA A 77 -16.89 22.59 4.35
C ALA A 77 -15.90 23.18 3.33
N TYR A 78 -16.40 24.07 2.47
CA TYR A 78 -15.59 24.74 1.43
C TYR A 78 -14.54 25.67 2.02
N LEU A 79 -14.90 26.46 3.03
CA LEU A 79 -13.92 27.31 3.70
C LEU A 79 -12.85 26.48 4.42
N HIS A 80 -13.24 25.37 5.05
CA HIS A 80 -12.30 24.42 5.65
C HIS A 80 -11.33 23.84 4.62
N LEU A 81 -11.83 23.39 3.45
CA LEU A 81 -10.98 22.91 2.36
C LEU A 81 -10.05 24.00 1.83
N SER A 82 -10.55 25.23 1.68
CA SER A 82 -9.76 26.36 1.21
C SER A 82 -8.61 26.73 2.17
N ASP A 83 -8.83 26.67 3.49
CA ASP A 83 -7.77 26.89 4.48
C ASP A 83 -6.76 25.74 4.45
N ALA A 84 -7.22 24.49 4.35
CA ALA A 84 -6.34 23.33 4.27
C ALA A 84 -5.39 23.41 3.06
N LEU A 85 -5.89 23.86 1.90
CA LEU A 85 -5.08 24.05 0.69
C LEU A 85 -4.11 25.24 0.79
N LEU A 86 -4.46 26.30 1.51
CA LEU A 86 -3.54 27.41 1.75
C LEU A 86 -2.36 26.99 2.64
N VAL A 87 -2.59 26.07 3.59
CA VAL A 87 -1.53 25.49 4.42
C VAL A 87 -0.56 24.68 3.57
N THR A 88 -1.06 23.84 2.67
CA THR A 88 -0.19 23.04 1.78
C THR A 88 0.58 23.91 0.77
N ALA A 89 0.05 25.08 0.41
CA ALA A 89 0.73 26.07 -0.42
C ALA A 89 1.78 26.93 0.32
N GLY A 90 2.09 26.61 1.59
CA GLY A 90 3.19 27.23 2.34
C GLY A 90 2.80 28.45 3.20
N ARG A 91 1.50 28.76 3.35
CA ARG A 91 1.05 29.78 4.33
C ARG A 91 0.50 29.10 5.58
N PRO A 92 1.28 29.04 6.69
CA PRO A 92 0.82 28.39 7.91
C PRO A 92 -0.47 29.05 8.42
N SER A 93 -1.48 28.24 8.71
CA SER A 93 -2.75 28.69 9.28
C SER A 93 -2.52 29.14 10.72
N ARG A 94 -2.22 30.44 10.90
CA ARG A 94 -2.19 31.12 12.20
C ARG A 94 -3.60 31.08 12.82
N GLY A 95 -3.68 31.02 14.15
CA GLY A 95 -4.91 30.75 14.93
C GLY A 95 -6.18 31.49 14.48
N ARG A 96 -6.07 32.73 13.96
CA ARG A 96 -7.19 33.50 13.40
C ARG A 96 -7.97 32.76 12.30
N ARG A 97 -7.31 32.01 11.41
CA ARG A 97 -7.98 31.26 10.34
C ARG A 97 -8.70 30.01 10.84
N ARG A 98 -8.11 29.29 11.80
CA ARG A 98 -8.80 28.18 12.48
C ARG A 98 -10.04 28.65 13.24
N ILE A 99 -9.95 29.82 13.88
CA ILE A 99 -11.10 30.45 14.55
C ILE A 99 -12.17 30.83 13.53
N ALA A 100 -11.78 31.41 12.37
CA ALA A 100 -12.73 31.73 11.30
C ALA A 100 -13.47 30.50 10.78
N VAL A 101 -12.76 29.41 10.48
CA VAL A 101 -13.40 28.14 10.04
C VAL A 101 -14.37 27.62 11.10
N ARG A 102 -13.97 27.60 12.38
CA ARG A 102 -14.86 27.20 13.49
C ARG A 102 -16.07 28.11 13.62
N GLY A 103 -15.89 29.42 13.47
CA GLY A 103 -16.97 30.41 13.49
C GLY A 103 -17.99 30.15 12.39
N VAL A 104 -17.55 29.82 11.17
CA VAL A 104 -18.46 29.47 10.07
C VAL A 104 -19.22 28.17 10.35
N TYR A 105 -18.58 27.16 10.94
CA TYR A 105 -19.29 25.95 11.39
C TYR A 105 -20.34 26.26 12.46
N MET A 106 -20.07 27.18 13.39
CA MET A 106 -21.05 27.63 14.39
C MET A 106 -22.24 28.36 13.74
N VAL A 107 -21.98 29.20 12.73
CA VAL A 107 -23.05 29.86 11.95
C VAL A 107 -23.88 28.84 11.17
N SER A 108 -23.25 27.85 10.52
CA SER A 108 -23.97 26.74 9.88
C SER A 108 -24.80 25.95 10.90
N ALA A 109 -24.27 25.66 12.09
CA ALA A 109 -25.02 24.98 13.15
C ALA A 109 -26.22 25.81 13.64
N PHE A 110 -26.10 27.13 13.73
CA PHE A 110 -27.21 28.03 14.03
C PHE A 110 -28.33 27.94 12.98
N PHE A 111 -27.98 27.96 11.68
CA PHE A 111 -28.97 27.76 10.62
C PHE A 111 -29.61 26.36 10.64
N LEU A 112 -28.85 25.33 11.04
CA LEU A 112 -29.40 24.00 11.25
C LEU A 112 -30.43 23.97 12.40
N CYS A 113 -30.16 24.68 13.50
CA CYS A 113 -31.15 24.85 14.57
C CYS A 113 -32.41 25.56 14.04
N LEU A 114 -32.25 26.64 13.28
CA LEU A 114 -33.39 27.33 12.64
C LEU A 114 -34.19 26.40 11.70
N LEU A 115 -33.51 25.50 10.98
CA LEU A 115 -34.16 24.47 10.16
C LEU A 115 -34.97 23.50 11.03
N ALA A 116 -34.40 23.02 12.14
CA ALA A 116 -35.05 22.08 13.05
C ALA A 116 -36.29 22.67 13.73
N PHE A 117 -36.28 23.96 14.05
CA PHE A 117 -37.44 24.68 14.60
C PHE A 117 -38.44 25.15 13.53
N GLY A 118 -38.18 24.89 12.24
CA GLY A 118 -39.09 25.25 11.15
C GLY A 118 -39.08 26.74 10.78
N PHE A 119 -38.13 27.54 11.29
CA PHE A 119 -38.02 28.97 10.97
C PHE A 119 -37.26 29.25 9.68
N LEU A 120 -36.39 28.31 9.23
CA LEU A 120 -35.54 28.53 8.05
C LEU A 120 -36.31 28.45 6.73
N LEU A 121 -37.33 27.60 6.63
CA LEU A 121 -38.05 27.28 5.40
C LEU A 121 -39.56 27.31 5.65
N GLY A 122 -40.30 27.90 4.72
CA GLY A 122 -41.76 27.97 4.79
C GLY A 122 -42.44 26.65 4.42
N PRO A 123 -43.78 26.64 4.32
CA PRO A 123 -44.52 25.45 3.91
C PRO A 123 -44.19 25.05 2.47
N ILE A 124 -44.40 23.77 2.17
CA ILE A 124 -44.25 23.24 0.82
C ILE A 124 -45.36 23.75 -0.10
N VAL A 125 -45.01 24.12 -1.34
CA VAL A 125 -45.95 24.41 -2.43
C VAL A 125 -45.96 23.19 -3.36
N PRO A 126 -46.90 22.24 -3.19
CA PRO A 126 -46.91 20.99 -3.94
C PRO A 126 -47.19 21.20 -5.44
N ASP A 127 -47.98 22.21 -5.82
CA ASP A 127 -48.31 22.52 -7.23
C ASP A 127 -47.37 23.56 -7.87
N GLY A 128 -46.15 23.70 -7.35
CA GLY A 128 -45.15 24.60 -7.92
C GLY A 128 -44.74 24.19 -9.33
N ARG A 129 -44.77 25.13 -10.29
CA ARG A 129 -44.13 24.96 -11.62
C ARG A 129 -42.71 25.53 -11.59
N PRO A 130 -41.68 24.86 -12.13
CA PRO A 130 -41.67 23.55 -12.82
C PRO A 130 -41.55 22.32 -11.90
N ALA A 131 -41.36 22.49 -10.59
CA ALA A 131 -41.34 21.41 -9.60
C ALA A 131 -41.81 21.92 -8.23
N PRO A 132 -42.24 21.02 -7.30
CA PRO A 132 -42.58 21.41 -5.94
C PRO A 132 -41.38 22.10 -5.27
N TYR A 133 -41.64 23.13 -4.46
CA TYR A 133 -40.59 23.86 -3.75
C TYR A 133 -41.06 24.35 -2.38
N LEU A 134 -40.09 24.62 -1.49
CA LEU A 134 -40.34 25.22 -0.18
C LEU A 134 -40.39 26.75 -0.27
N GLN A 135 -41.38 27.37 0.36
CA GLN A 135 -41.47 28.82 0.40
C GLN A 135 -40.25 29.46 1.08
N ARG A 136 -39.79 30.57 0.50
CA ARG A 136 -38.66 31.34 1.04
C ARG A 136 -39.13 32.17 2.22
N THR A 137 -38.36 32.17 3.29
CA THR A 137 -38.53 33.05 4.45
C THR A 137 -37.41 34.10 4.47
N VAL A 138 -37.53 35.11 5.32
CA VAL A 138 -36.45 36.09 5.56
C VAL A 138 -35.15 35.39 5.99
N TRP A 139 -35.24 34.32 6.79
CA TRP A 139 -34.08 33.53 7.19
C TRP A 139 -33.43 32.79 6.02
N THR A 140 -34.22 32.36 5.04
CA THR A 140 -33.71 31.75 3.80
C THR A 140 -32.84 32.76 3.03
N GLU A 141 -33.27 34.03 2.93
CA GLU A 141 -32.51 35.07 2.23
C GLU A 141 -31.20 35.41 2.95
N ILE A 142 -31.25 35.54 4.28
CA ILE A 142 -30.05 35.75 5.10
C ILE A 142 -29.07 34.58 4.91
N PHE A 143 -29.59 33.34 4.89
CA PHE A 143 -28.78 32.16 4.61
C PHE A 143 -28.15 32.21 3.20
N THR A 144 -28.90 32.62 2.17
CA THR A 144 -28.37 32.76 0.82
C THR A 144 -27.22 33.76 0.76
N ILE A 145 -27.33 34.91 1.45
CA ILE A 145 -26.24 35.90 1.54
C ILE A 145 -25.01 35.29 2.22
N PHE A 146 -25.21 34.58 3.34
CA PHE A 146 -24.14 33.86 4.05
C PHE A 146 -23.46 32.82 3.14
N TYR A 147 -24.25 32.01 2.44
CA TYR A 147 -23.80 30.98 1.52
C TYR A 147 -22.92 31.57 0.42
N VAL A 148 -23.42 32.59 -0.29
CA VAL A 148 -22.68 33.25 -1.38
C VAL A 148 -21.39 33.88 -0.87
N THR A 149 -21.46 34.60 0.26
CA THR A 149 -20.28 35.25 0.86
C THR A 149 -19.20 34.24 1.22
N ALA A 150 -19.57 33.13 1.85
CA ALA A 150 -18.63 32.07 2.22
C ALA A 150 -18.05 31.34 0.99
N MET A 151 -18.84 31.09 -0.05
CA MET A 151 -18.36 30.49 -1.30
C MET A 151 -17.38 31.40 -2.04
N VAL A 152 -17.69 32.71 -2.15
CA VAL A 152 -16.78 33.69 -2.74
C VAL A 152 -15.48 33.77 -1.94
N TRP A 153 -15.57 33.77 -0.60
CA TRP A 153 -14.39 33.77 0.25
C TRP A 153 -13.53 32.50 0.07
N ALA A 154 -14.15 31.32 -0.03
CA ALA A 154 -13.45 30.08 -0.35
C ALA A 154 -12.78 30.15 -1.74
N GLY A 155 -13.48 30.70 -2.75
CA GLY A 155 -12.94 30.92 -4.10
C GLY A 155 -11.70 31.81 -4.12
N VAL A 156 -11.73 32.94 -3.40
CA VAL A 156 -10.56 33.83 -3.25
C VAL A 156 -9.38 33.09 -2.60
N ASN A 157 -9.66 32.24 -1.60
CA ASN A 157 -8.62 31.43 -0.95
C ASN A 157 -8.03 30.38 -1.90
N PHE A 158 -8.85 29.72 -2.73
CA PHE A 158 -8.36 28.80 -3.76
C PHE A 158 -7.47 29.50 -4.78
N TYR A 159 -7.89 30.67 -5.27
CA TYR A 159 -7.08 31.46 -6.21
C TYR A 159 -5.75 31.90 -5.59
N ARG A 160 -5.75 32.30 -4.32
CA ARG A 160 -4.52 32.59 -3.57
C ARG A 160 -3.62 31.36 -3.45
N ALA A 161 -4.19 30.18 -3.16
CA ALA A 161 -3.42 28.93 -3.09
C ALA A 161 -2.81 28.58 -4.46
N TYR A 162 -3.54 28.79 -5.56
CA TYR A 162 -3.04 28.61 -6.92
C TYR A 162 -1.80 29.46 -7.21
N ASN A 163 -1.85 30.77 -6.89
CA ASN A 163 -0.74 31.68 -7.12
C ASN A 163 0.52 31.35 -6.29
N LEU A 164 0.35 30.69 -5.16
CA LEU A 164 1.46 30.27 -4.28
C LEU A 164 2.13 28.97 -4.75
N MET A 165 1.47 28.17 -5.60
CA MET A 165 2.06 26.92 -6.08
C MET A 165 3.19 27.17 -7.09
N LEU A 166 4.38 26.66 -6.76
CA LEU A 166 5.59 26.82 -7.60
C LEU A 166 5.70 25.75 -8.70
N THR A 167 5.16 24.55 -8.48
CA THR A 167 5.32 23.44 -9.43
C THR A 167 4.23 23.46 -10.51
N ARG A 168 4.62 23.09 -11.74
CA ARG A 168 3.68 22.97 -12.88
C ARG A 168 2.59 21.93 -12.63
N SER A 169 2.94 20.81 -11.98
CA SER A 169 2.00 19.75 -11.59
C SER A 169 1.01 20.22 -10.51
N GLY A 170 1.50 20.93 -9.47
CA GLY A 170 0.65 21.51 -8.43
C GLY A 170 -0.37 22.49 -9.00
N ARG A 171 0.06 23.44 -9.85
CA ARG A 171 -0.85 24.39 -10.51
C ARG A 171 -1.94 23.71 -11.33
N ARG A 172 -1.60 22.68 -12.12
CA ARG A 172 -2.58 21.91 -12.90
C ARG A 172 -3.63 21.25 -12.01
N ARG A 173 -3.20 20.60 -10.91
CA ARG A 173 -4.11 19.95 -9.95
C ARG A 173 -4.99 20.97 -9.23
N MET A 174 -4.46 22.14 -8.89
CA MET A 174 -5.24 23.20 -8.28
C MET A 174 -6.30 23.75 -9.23
N ILE A 175 -6.02 23.87 -10.54
CA ILE A 175 -7.04 24.23 -11.54
C ILE A 175 -8.17 23.21 -11.56
N TYR A 176 -7.85 21.91 -11.58
CA TYR A 176 -8.85 20.84 -11.54
C TYR A 176 -9.68 20.88 -10.25
N LEU A 177 -9.05 21.18 -9.11
CA LEU A 177 -9.75 21.35 -7.84
C LEU A 177 -10.66 22.58 -7.84
N MET A 178 -10.18 23.72 -8.36
CA MET A 178 -10.96 24.96 -8.47
C MET A 178 -12.16 24.80 -9.42
N ALA A 179 -11.96 24.12 -10.55
CA ALA A 179 -13.05 23.77 -11.45
C ALA A 179 -14.03 22.84 -10.72
N GLY A 180 -13.55 21.79 -10.06
CA GLY A 180 -14.37 20.87 -9.28
C GLY A 180 -15.14 21.54 -8.13
N ALA A 181 -14.55 22.55 -7.51
CA ALA A 181 -15.11 23.30 -6.40
C ALA A 181 -16.39 24.07 -6.79
N THR A 182 -16.60 24.38 -8.07
CA THR A 182 -17.83 25.04 -8.53
C THR A 182 -19.02 24.07 -8.66
N ALA A 183 -18.80 22.75 -8.61
CA ALA A 183 -19.84 21.75 -8.85
C ALA A 183 -21.05 21.92 -7.92
N PRO A 184 -20.90 22.02 -6.59
CA PRO A 184 -22.06 22.15 -5.71
C PRO A 184 -22.76 23.51 -5.83
N ALA A 185 -22.02 24.58 -6.17
CA ALA A 185 -22.62 25.88 -6.48
C ALA A 185 -23.50 25.79 -7.74
N LEU A 186 -23.04 25.09 -8.77
CA LEU A 186 -23.82 24.82 -9.98
C LEU A 186 -24.97 23.84 -9.71
N GLY A 187 -24.77 22.81 -8.88
CA GLY A 187 -25.82 21.88 -8.46
C GLY A 187 -26.91 22.54 -7.62
N SER A 188 -26.60 23.63 -6.92
CA SER A 188 -27.58 24.44 -6.18
C SER A 188 -28.39 25.41 -7.07
N TYR A 189 -27.99 25.61 -8.33
CA TYR A 189 -28.62 26.56 -9.27
C TYR A 189 -30.11 26.30 -9.56
N PRO A 190 -30.58 25.05 -9.77
CA PRO A 190 -32.01 24.79 -10.01
C PRO A 190 -32.89 25.34 -8.88
N TYR A 191 -32.41 25.28 -7.63
CA TYR A 191 -33.14 25.75 -6.45
C TYR A 191 -33.27 27.27 -6.37
N LEU A 192 -32.32 28.02 -6.92
CA LEU A 192 -32.41 29.47 -6.99
C LEU A 192 -33.42 29.94 -8.04
N LEU A 193 -33.67 29.13 -9.08
CA LEU A 193 -34.63 29.41 -10.15
C LEU A 193 -36.07 28.99 -9.84
N PHE A 194 -36.28 28.05 -8.93
CA PHE A 194 -37.64 27.68 -8.49
C PHE A 194 -38.36 28.91 -7.91
N GLY A 195 -39.53 29.22 -8.48
CA GLY A 195 -40.37 30.38 -8.11
C GLY A 195 -40.31 31.58 -9.06
N TYR A 196 -39.45 31.59 -10.09
CA TYR A 196 -39.46 32.64 -11.12
C TYR A 196 -40.37 32.29 -12.31
N SER A 197 -41.15 33.26 -12.80
CA SER A 197 -42.10 33.08 -13.92
C SER A 197 -41.45 32.56 -15.21
N LEU A 198 -40.21 32.97 -15.50
CA LEU A 198 -39.43 32.53 -16.66
C LEU A 198 -39.17 31.02 -16.70
N ALA A 199 -38.97 30.38 -15.54
CA ALA A 199 -38.76 28.94 -15.45
C ALA A 199 -40.06 28.15 -15.63
N ALA A 200 -41.20 28.75 -15.27
CA ALA A 200 -42.53 28.15 -15.44
C ALA A 200 -43.04 28.25 -16.89
N GLU A 201 -42.58 29.24 -17.67
CA GLU A 201 -42.96 29.43 -19.08
C GLU A 201 -42.14 28.57 -20.05
N HIS A 202 -40.87 28.25 -19.73
CA HIS A 202 -39.97 27.49 -20.60
C HIS A 202 -39.46 26.19 -19.96
N GLU A 203 -40.38 25.27 -19.67
CA GLU A 203 -40.11 23.99 -18.99
C GLU A 203 -39.04 23.13 -19.69
N PHE A 204 -39.05 23.06 -21.04
CA PHE A 204 -38.04 22.31 -21.80
C PHE A 204 -36.62 22.89 -21.66
N LEU A 205 -36.48 24.21 -21.67
CA LEU A 205 -35.17 24.87 -21.49
C LEU A 205 -34.67 24.68 -20.05
N PHE A 206 -35.58 24.72 -19.07
CA PHE A 206 -35.25 24.46 -17.68
C PHE A 206 -34.70 23.05 -17.47
N TRP A 207 -35.44 22.01 -17.90
CA TRP A 207 -34.99 20.62 -17.74
C TRP A 207 -33.77 20.28 -18.61
N GLY A 208 -33.64 20.87 -19.79
CA GLY A 208 -32.44 20.76 -20.63
C GLY A 208 -31.21 21.35 -19.93
N GLY A 209 -31.34 22.57 -19.39
CA GLY A 209 -30.28 23.22 -18.61
C GLY A 209 -29.92 22.43 -17.35
N ALA A 210 -30.91 21.97 -16.59
CA ALA A 210 -30.71 21.15 -15.39
C ALA A 210 -29.96 19.84 -15.71
N THR A 211 -30.29 19.19 -16.83
CA THR A 211 -29.62 17.97 -17.30
C THR A 211 -28.13 18.24 -17.59
N VAL A 212 -27.82 19.34 -18.30
CA VAL A 212 -26.43 19.73 -18.61
C VAL A 212 -25.67 20.08 -17.34
N ILE A 213 -26.29 20.81 -16.41
CA ILE A 213 -25.70 21.14 -15.12
C ILE A 213 -25.40 19.88 -14.33
N ASN A 214 -26.35 18.95 -14.21
CA ASN A 214 -26.14 17.70 -13.47
C ASN A 214 -25.02 16.83 -14.08
N LEU A 215 -24.95 16.73 -15.41
CA LEU A 215 -23.83 16.06 -16.08
C LEU A 215 -22.48 16.72 -15.73
N LEU A 216 -22.45 18.06 -15.78
CA LEU A 216 -21.26 18.85 -15.45
C LEU A 216 -20.88 18.70 -13.97
N VAL A 217 -21.85 18.70 -13.05
CA VAL A 217 -21.63 18.49 -11.62
C VAL A 217 -21.00 17.13 -11.35
N GLY A 218 -21.53 16.06 -11.94
CA GLY A 218 -20.95 14.72 -11.80
C GLY A 218 -19.49 14.66 -12.28
N SER A 219 -19.20 15.25 -13.44
CA SER A 219 -17.83 15.35 -13.98
C SER A 219 -16.91 16.17 -13.08
N LEU A 220 -17.37 17.31 -12.59
CA LEU A 220 -16.61 18.19 -11.71
C LEU A 220 -16.32 17.57 -10.34
N VAL A 221 -17.25 16.81 -9.76
CA VAL A 221 -17.03 16.06 -8.50
C VAL A 221 -15.93 15.02 -8.68
N VAL A 222 -15.94 14.29 -9.80
CA VAL A 222 -14.86 13.34 -10.16
C VAL A 222 -13.53 14.07 -10.34
N MET A 223 -13.53 15.21 -11.04
CA MET A 223 -12.32 16.02 -11.24
C MET A 223 -11.77 16.56 -9.91
N MET A 224 -12.65 16.97 -8.98
CA MET A 224 -12.28 17.39 -7.64
C MET A 224 -11.64 16.24 -6.86
N ALA A 225 -12.24 15.05 -6.88
CA ALA A 225 -11.70 13.86 -6.23
C ALA A 225 -10.33 13.48 -6.78
N TYR A 226 -10.16 13.57 -8.11
CA TYR A 226 -8.87 13.37 -8.75
C TYR A 226 -7.81 14.34 -8.22
N ALA A 227 -8.11 15.63 -8.12
CA ALA A 227 -7.17 16.60 -7.61
C ALA A 227 -6.83 16.38 -6.13
N VAL A 228 -7.82 16.03 -5.30
CA VAL A 228 -7.65 15.77 -3.86
C VAL A 228 -6.85 14.50 -3.59
N ALA A 229 -7.00 13.46 -4.41
CA ALA A 229 -6.33 12.17 -4.23
C ALA A 229 -4.78 12.25 -4.23
N PHE A 230 -4.20 13.33 -4.74
CA PHE A 230 -2.75 13.55 -4.72
C PHE A 230 -2.22 14.28 -3.48
N PHE A 231 -3.08 14.90 -2.67
CA PHE A 231 -2.66 15.53 -1.41
C PHE A 231 -2.54 14.45 -0.33
N GLY A 232 -1.52 14.52 0.54
CA GLY A 232 -1.35 13.58 1.67
C GLY A 232 -0.94 12.14 1.33
N VAL A 233 -0.81 11.75 0.06
CA VAL A 233 -0.44 10.37 -0.31
C VAL A 233 1.04 10.28 -0.75
N SER A 234 1.76 9.27 -0.26
CA SER A 234 3.19 9.01 -0.56
C SER A 234 3.42 8.21 -1.84
N TRP A 235 2.36 7.82 -2.54
CA TRP A 235 2.44 6.96 -3.71
C TRP A 235 2.89 7.70 -4.97
N PRO A 236 3.52 6.99 -5.92
CA PRO A 236 3.76 7.50 -7.25
C PRO A 236 2.45 7.92 -7.94
N ASP A 237 2.51 8.98 -8.75
CA ASP A 237 1.34 9.51 -9.47
C ASP A 237 0.62 8.42 -10.29
N ARG A 238 1.36 7.47 -10.88
CA ARG A 238 0.82 6.34 -11.65
C ARG A 238 -0.13 5.47 -10.83
N VAL A 239 0.22 5.19 -9.57
CA VAL A 239 -0.55 4.31 -8.68
C VAL A 239 -1.85 4.99 -8.27
N ILE A 240 -1.81 6.28 -7.98
CA ILE A 240 -2.98 7.08 -7.62
C ILE A 240 -3.98 7.10 -8.79
N LYS A 241 -3.50 7.38 -10.02
CA LYS A 241 -4.35 7.40 -11.22
C LYS A 241 -5.01 6.04 -11.49
N SER A 242 -4.24 4.95 -11.50
CA SER A 242 -4.80 3.61 -11.75
C SER A 242 -5.79 3.20 -10.66
N ARG A 243 -5.48 3.42 -9.38
CA ARG A 243 -6.39 3.06 -8.29
C ARG A 243 -7.68 3.86 -8.33
N LEU A 244 -7.60 5.19 -8.48
CA LEU A 244 -8.78 6.04 -8.55
C LEU A 244 -9.64 5.67 -9.77
N PHE A 245 -9.02 5.46 -10.92
CA PHE A 245 -9.73 5.09 -12.13
C PHE A 245 -10.44 3.72 -11.98
N LYS A 246 -9.74 2.69 -11.49
CA LYS A 246 -10.35 1.37 -11.21
C LYS A 246 -11.50 1.48 -10.21
N TRP A 247 -11.35 2.30 -9.18
CA TRP A 247 -12.40 2.54 -8.19
C TRP A 247 -13.63 3.21 -8.82
N ILE A 248 -13.44 4.26 -9.62
CA ILE A 248 -14.52 4.98 -10.30
C ILE A 248 -15.27 4.07 -11.29
N MET A 249 -14.53 3.23 -12.02
CA MET A 249 -15.15 2.30 -12.95
C MET A 249 -15.98 1.24 -12.23
N ARG A 250 -15.43 0.59 -11.20
CA ARG A 250 -16.10 -0.52 -10.48
C ARG A 250 -17.26 -0.06 -9.59
N GLY A 251 -17.14 1.10 -8.97
CA GLY A 251 -18.18 1.62 -8.07
C GLY A 251 -19.20 2.50 -8.79
N PRO A 252 -18.90 3.80 -8.96
CA PRO A 252 -19.80 4.79 -9.54
C PRO A 252 -20.37 4.42 -10.90
N VAL A 253 -19.50 4.02 -11.85
CA VAL A 253 -19.90 3.80 -13.24
C VAL A 253 -20.76 2.55 -13.34
N THR A 254 -20.35 1.42 -12.74
CA THR A 254 -21.16 0.20 -12.68
C THR A 254 -22.52 0.48 -12.05
N ALA A 255 -22.57 1.07 -10.85
CA ALA A 255 -23.83 1.31 -10.15
C ALA A 255 -24.76 2.29 -10.90
N SER A 256 -24.22 3.38 -11.48
CA SER A 256 -25.01 4.35 -12.24
C SER A 256 -25.53 3.76 -13.56
N ALA A 257 -24.72 2.97 -14.26
CA ALA A 257 -25.12 2.30 -15.50
C ALA A 257 -26.17 1.22 -15.24
N THR A 258 -25.99 0.41 -14.18
CA THR A 258 -26.98 -0.58 -13.75
C THR A 258 -28.29 0.08 -13.35
N LEU A 259 -28.26 1.18 -12.58
CA LEU A 259 -29.47 1.93 -12.23
C LEU A 259 -30.17 2.50 -13.46
N ALA A 260 -29.42 3.06 -14.42
CA ALA A 260 -29.98 3.57 -15.66
C ALA A 260 -30.67 2.45 -16.46
N LEU A 261 -30.00 1.31 -16.63
CA LEU A 261 -30.53 0.16 -17.37
C LEU A 261 -31.76 -0.46 -16.67
N MET A 262 -31.69 -0.60 -15.35
CA MET A 262 -32.82 -1.03 -14.50
C MET A 262 -34.03 -0.12 -14.69
N THR A 263 -33.81 1.21 -14.70
CA THR A 263 -34.88 2.21 -14.85
C THR A 263 -35.52 2.12 -16.24
N VAL A 264 -34.70 1.94 -17.28
CA VAL A 264 -35.18 1.74 -18.66
C VAL A 264 -36.04 0.47 -18.77
N VAL A 265 -35.57 -0.66 -18.22
CA VAL A 265 -36.30 -1.95 -18.26
C VAL A 265 -37.59 -1.90 -17.45
N ARG A 266 -37.56 -1.33 -16.24
CA ARG A 266 -38.76 -1.16 -15.41
C ARG A 266 -39.84 -0.40 -16.16
N ARG A 267 -39.47 0.72 -16.79
CA ARG A 267 -40.40 1.58 -17.52
C ARG A 267 -40.90 0.95 -18.82
N GLY A 268 -40.05 0.19 -19.52
CA GLY A 268 -40.49 -0.65 -20.64
C GLY A 268 -41.52 -1.69 -20.21
N GLY A 269 -41.34 -2.30 -19.03
CA GLY A 269 -42.31 -3.22 -18.42
C GLY A 269 -43.66 -2.57 -18.11
N GLU A 270 -43.65 -1.35 -17.55
CA GLU A 270 -44.87 -0.55 -17.33
C GLU A 270 -45.62 -0.28 -18.63
N TRP A 271 -44.91 0.05 -19.72
CA TRP A 271 -45.53 0.26 -21.04
C TRP A 271 -46.16 -1.01 -21.61
N LEU A 272 -45.58 -2.17 -21.29
CA LEU A 272 -46.10 -3.50 -21.63
C LEU A 272 -47.15 -4.03 -20.64
N GLY A 273 -47.57 -3.23 -19.65
CA GLY A 273 -48.60 -3.59 -18.67
C GLY A 273 -48.14 -4.53 -17.54
N THR A 274 -46.83 -4.76 -17.39
CA THR A 274 -46.25 -5.62 -16.33
C THR A 274 -45.34 -4.79 -15.39
N PRO A 275 -45.91 -4.17 -14.33
CA PRO A 275 -45.17 -3.25 -13.46
C PRO A 275 -44.03 -3.91 -12.66
N TYR A 276 -44.13 -5.22 -12.40
CA TYR A 276 -43.07 -6.02 -11.79
C TYR A 276 -42.58 -7.08 -12.77
N SER A 277 -41.71 -6.67 -13.69
CA SER A 277 -41.11 -7.61 -14.63
C SER A 277 -39.94 -8.35 -13.98
N ALA A 278 -39.92 -9.68 -14.09
CA ALA A 278 -38.79 -10.52 -13.66
C ALA A 278 -37.47 -10.16 -14.37
N PHE A 279 -37.55 -9.37 -15.45
CA PHE A 279 -36.39 -8.85 -16.16
C PHE A 279 -35.63 -7.81 -15.34
N VAL A 280 -36.25 -7.09 -14.40
CA VAL A 280 -35.56 -6.05 -13.62
C VAL A 280 -34.38 -6.62 -12.80
N PRO A 281 -34.55 -7.63 -11.92
CA PRO A 281 -33.42 -8.25 -11.22
C PRO A 281 -32.43 -8.94 -12.18
N PHE A 282 -32.91 -9.58 -13.25
CA PHE A 282 -32.05 -10.21 -14.25
C PHE A 282 -31.12 -9.20 -14.92
N THR A 283 -31.65 -8.05 -15.35
CA THR A 283 -30.87 -6.95 -15.94
C THR A 283 -29.86 -6.38 -14.95
N VAL A 284 -30.21 -6.27 -13.66
CA VAL A 284 -29.28 -5.83 -12.62
C VAL A 284 -28.11 -6.81 -12.51
N VAL A 285 -28.37 -8.10 -12.33
CA VAL A 285 -27.31 -9.12 -12.23
C VAL A 285 -26.47 -9.19 -13.49
N ALA A 286 -27.10 -9.23 -14.67
CA ALA A 286 -26.40 -9.29 -15.95
C ALA A 286 -25.54 -8.05 -16.19
N SER A 287 -26.05 -6.85 -15.93
CA SER A 287 -25.29 -5.60 -16.13
C SER A 287 -24.09 -5.52 -15.20
N VAL A 288 -24.24 -5.86 -13.91
CA VAL A 288 -23.12 -5.87 -12.97
C VAL A 288 -22.04 -6.86 -13.41
N LEU A 289 -22.40 -8.10 -13.75
CA LEU A 289 -21.44 -9.11 -14.18
C LEU A 289 -20.72 -8.71 -15.49
N LEU A 290 -21.47 -8.23 -16.48
CA LEU A 290 -20.90 -7.81 -17.77
C LEU A 290 -19.98 -6.60 -17.63
N ILE A 291 -20.37 -5.60 -16.82
CA ILE A 291 -19.55 -4.41 -16.59
C ILE A 291 -18.29 -4.77 -15.80
N GLU A 292 -18.38 -5.55 -14.72
CA GLU A 292 -17.20 -5.98 -13.95
C GLU A 292 -16.23 -6.83 -14.78
N HIS A 293 -16.76 -7.71 -15.63
CA HIS A 293 -15.95 -8.48 -16.57
C HIS A 293 -15.27 -7.58 -17.61
N ALA A 294 -16.03 -6.65 -18.20
CA ALA A 294 -15.50 -5.69 -19.17
C ALA A 294 -14.41 -4.79 -18.56
N ILE A 295 -14.60 -4.32 -17.31
CA ILE A 295 -13.59 -3.54 -16.60
C ILE A 295 -12.32 -4.36 -16.36
N THR A 296 -12.46 -5.63 -15.98
CA THR A 296 -11.30 -6.50 -15.71
C THR A 296 -10.50 -6.76 -16.99
N PHE A 297 -11.19 -6.98 -18.12
CA PHE A 297 -10.55 -7.14 -19.41
C PHE A 297 -9.93 -5.83 -19.95
N ALA A 298 -10.59 -4.69 -19.76
CA ALA A 298 -10.14 -3.38 -20.23
C ALA A 298 -9.06 -2.74 -19.34
N ALA A 299 -8.95 -3.16 -18.07
CA ALA A 299 -7.97 -2.65 -17.11
C ALA A 299 -6.53 -2.59 -17.68
N PRO A 300 -5.96 -3.68 -18.25
CA PRO A 300 -4.60 -3.64 -18.80
C PRO A 300 -4.46 -2.68 -19.99
N LEU A 301 -5.49 -2.53 -20.83
CA LEU A 301 -5.45 -1.62 -21.99
C LEU A 301 -5.38 -0.15 -21.54
N TRP A 302 -6.18 0.21 -20.54
CA TRP A 302 -6.21 1.57 -20.03
C TRP A 302 -5.01 1.87 -19.16
N GLU A 303 -4.53 0.90 -18.38
CA GLU A 303 -3.24 1.00 -17.73
C GLU A 303 -2.14 1.32 -18.74
N ARG A 304 -2.02 0.56 -19.83
CA ARG A 304 -1.08 0.87 -20.92
C ARG A 304 -1.25 2.28 -21.49
N TRP A 305 -2.48 2.77 -21.66
CA TRP A 305 -2.74 4.11 -22.19
C TRP A 305 -2.44 5.25 -21.19
N LEU A 306 -2.77 5.06 -19.92
CA LEU A 306 -2.56 6.06 -18.84
C LEU A 306 -1.10 6.16 -18.40
N PHE A 307 -0.29 5.14 -18.68
CA PHE A 307 1.11 5.00 -18.27
C PHE A 307 2.15 5.38 -19.34
N TYR A 308 1.76 6.05 -20.44
CA TYR A 308 2.70 6.50 -21.48
C TYR A 308 3.93 7.24 -20.89
N GLY A 309 5.10 6.59 -20.89
CA GLY A 309 6.36 7.10 -20.33
C GLY A 309 7.53 6.09 -20.37
N ARG A 310 8.75 6.58 -20.05
CA ARG A 310 10.05 5.86 -20.06
C ARG A 310 10.08 4.58 -19.20
N ASP A 311 9.18 4.44 -18.23
CA ASP A 311 9.13 3.32 -17.27
C ASP A 311 8.62 1.99 -17.88
N ARG A 312 8.07 2.00 -19.11
CA ARG A 312 7.51 0.79 -19.74
C ARG A 312 8.56 -0.30 -19.93
N ASN A 313 9.73 0.06 -20.42
CA ASN A 313 10.80 -0.90 -20.68
C ASN A 313 11.26 -1.56 -19.37
N GLU A 314 11.31 -0.81 -18.26
CA GLU A 314 11.69 -1.34 -16.95
C GLU A 314 10.64 -2.32 -16.38
N LEU A 315 9.36 -2.03 -16.57
CA LEU A 315 8.26 -2.89 -16.11
C LEU A 315 8.13 -4.17 -16.95
N GLU A 316 8.27 -4.07 -18.27
CA GLU A 316 8.28 -5.24 -19.15
C GLU A 316 9.46 -6.16 -18.85
N LEU A 317 10.63 -5.63 -18.48
CA LEU A 317 11.76 -6.44 -18.03
C LEU A 317 11.45 -7.22 -16.75
N LEU A 318 10.83 -6.59 -15.75
CA LEU A 318 10.43 -7.27 -14.51
C LEU A 318 9.38 -8.36 -14.75
N GLN A 319 8.38 -8.10 -15.58
CA GLN A 319 7.38 -9.11 -15.95
C GLN A 319 7.99 -10.28 -16.74
N ASN A 320 8.89 -9.99 -17.68
CA ASN A 320 9.60 -11.05 -18.41
C ASN A 320 10.48 -11.90 -17.50
N VAL A 321 11.05 -11.32 -16.43
CA VAL A 321 11.75 -12.10 -15.40
C VAL A 321 10.74 -12.97 -14.65
N GLU A 322 9.63 -12.42 -14.15
CA GLU A 322 8.57 -13.20 -13.48
C GLU A 322 8.07 -14.40 -14.31
N GLU A 323 7.83 -14.20 -15.61
CA GLU A 323 7.31 -15.23 -16.51
C GLU A 323 8.36 -16.28 -16.94
N ARG A 324 9.66 -15.99 -16.80
CA ARG A 324 10.76 -16.86 -17.28
C ARG A 324 11.67 -17.38 -16.18
N LEU A 325 11.38 -17.08 -14.92
CA LEU A 325 12.12 -17.61 -13.78
C LEU A 325 11.90 -19.13 -13.66
N LEU A 326 13.00 -19.89 -13.68
CA LEU A 326 12.98 -21.32 -13.36
C LEU A 326 13.02 -21.50 -11.85
N THR A 327 12.10 -22.28 -11.31
CA THR A 327 12.13 -22.61 -9.88
C THR A 327 13.23 -23.63 -9.58
N GLN A 328 13.60 -23.77 -8.30
CA GLN A 328 14.55 -24.81 -7.88
C GLN A 328 14.05 -26.22 -8.22
N SER A 329 12.73 -26.46 -8.12
CA SER A 329 12.12 -27.72 -8.51
C SER A 329 12.19 -27.97 -10.02
N ASP A 330 11.97 -26.93 -10.85
CA ASP A 330 12.04 -27.09 -12.31
C ASP A 330 13.46 -27.43 -12.76
N LEU A 331 14.47 -26.78 -12.16
CA LEU A 331 15.87 -27.11 -12.39
C LEU A 331 16.19 -28.56 -11.98
N GLN A 332 15.73 -28.98 -10.80
CA GLN A 332 15.95 -30.34 -10.32
C GLN A 332 15.32 -31.37 -11.27
N GLN A 333 14.07 -31.18 -11.68
CA GLN A 333 13.39 -32.09 -12.63
C GLN A 333 14.10 -32.15 -13.98
N PHE A 334 14.60 -31.01 -14.47
CA PHE A 334 15.38 -30.97 -15.70
C PHE A 334 16.68 -31.77 -15.56
N LEU A 335 17.45 -31.54 -14.49
CA LEU A 335 18.70 -32.27 -14.23
C LEU A 335 18.46 -33.76 -13.97
N GLU A 336 17.36 -34.14 -13.31
CA GLU A 336 16.94 -35.54 -13.16
C GLU A 336 16.68 -36.20 -14.52
N SER A 337 16.04 -35.47 -15.45
CA SER A 337 15.79 -35.94 -16.81
C SER A 337 17.10 -36.11 -17.59
N VAL A 338 18.05 -35.19 -17.43
CA VAL A 338 19.40 -35.31 -18.02
C VAL A 338 20.13 -36.52 -17.43
N LEU A 339 20.12 -36.69 -16.11
CA LEU A 339 20.76 -37.82 -15.44
C LEU A 339 20.12 -39.16 -15.81
N ALA A 340 18.80 -39.22 -16.00
CA ALA A 340 18.12 -40.41 -16.50
C ALA A 340 18.63 -40.78 -17.90
N ALA A 341 18.69 -39.80 -18.82
CA ALA A 341 19.23 -40.02 -20.16
C ALA A 341 20.70 -40.47 -20.15
N VAL A 342 21.52 -39.88 -19.26
CA VAL A 342 22.92 -40.28 -19.05
C VAL A 342 23.03 -41.74 -18.58
N ARG A 343 22.21 -42.12 -17.60
CA ARG A 343 22.18 -43.49 -17.06
C ARG A 343 21.70 -44.51 -18.07
N ASP A 344 20.68 -44.18 -18.86
CA ASP A 344 20.15 -45.06 -19.91
C ASP A 344 21.18 -45.26 -21.02
N HIS A 345 21.93 -44.22 -21.39
CA HIS A 345 22.92 -44.30 -22.47
C HIS A 345 24.19 -45.07 -22.07
N LEU A 346 24.62 -44.95 -20.81
CA LEU A 346 25.80 -45.65 -20.27
C LEU A 346 25.46 -46.95 -19.53
N GLN A 347 24.18 -47.28 -19.36
CA GLN A 347 23.69 -48.40 -18.56
C GLN A 347 24.34 -48.42 -17.16
N SER A 348 24.31 -47.24 -16.51
CA SER A 348 25.02 -46.98 -15.26
C SER A 348 24.12 -47.09 -14.02
N PRO A 349 24.61 -47.69 -12.91
CA PRO A 349 23.83 -47.85 -11.68
C PRO A 349 23.55 -46.53 -10.96
N SER A 350 24.39 -45.51 -11.13
CA SER A 350 24.18 -44.19 -10.51
C SER A 350 24.85 -43.06 -11.30
N ALA A 351 24.27 -41.87 -11.24
CA ALA A 351 24.85 -40.65 -11.81
C ALA A 351 24.45 -39.44 -10.95
N PHE A 352 25.26 -38.40 -10.96
CA PHE A 352 25.03 -37.20 -10.16
C PHE A 352 25.45 -35.92 -10.89
N VAL A 353 24.80 -34.82 -10.55
CA VAL A 353 25.26 -33.47 -10.89
C VAL A 353 25.55 -32.73 -9.59
N ALA A 354 26.78 -32.26 -9.44
CA ALA A 354 27.20 -31.37 -8.36
C ALA A 354 27.40 -29.96 -8.92
N ALA A 355 26.90 -28.95 -8.22
CA ALA A 355 27.15 -27.56 -8.56
C ALA A 355 28.18 -26.98 -7.60
N LEU A 356 29.00 -26.07 -8.12
CA LEU A 356 29.97 -25.32 -7.34
C LEU A 356 29.28 -24.12 -6.70
N ASP A 357 29.26 -24.05 -5.38
CA ASP A 357 28.79 -22.91 -4.60
C ASP A 357 29.97 -22.33 -3.80
N ASP A 358 30.46 -21.17 -4.25
CA ASP A 358 31.70 -20.51 -3.83
C ASP A 358 32.96 -21.42 -3.89
N GLU A 359 33.22 -22.22 -2.87
CA GLU A 359 34.36 -23.16 -2.79
C GLU A 359 33.97 -24.62 -2.54
N ASN A 360 32.67 -24.91 -2.36
CA ASN A 360 32.20 -26.26 -2.07
C ASN A 360 31.38 -26.83 -3.23
N LEU A 361 31.67 -28.08 -3.62
CA LEU A 361 30.80 -28.85 -4.50
C LEU A 361 29.67 -29.49 -3.70
N LEU A 362 28.45 -29.12 -4.02
CA LEU A 362 27.26 -29.71 -3.43
C LEU A 362 26.49 -30.50 -4.49
N PRO A 363 26.09 -31.75 -4.21
CA PRO A 363 25.26 -32.52 -5.13
C PRO A 363 23.89 -31.86 -5.23
N VAL A 364 23.53 -31.39 -6.43
CA VAL A 364 22.22 -30.80 -6.73
C VAL A 364 21.21 -31.91 -6.96
N VAL A 365 21.59 -32.93 -7.74
CA VAL A 365 20.74 -34.08 -8.06
C VAL A 365 21.58 -35.35 -8.10
N VAL A 366 21.03 -36.44 -7.56
CA VAL A 366 21.60 -37.79 -7.64
C VAL A 366 20.53 -38.74 -8.16
N ALA A 367 20.83 -39.48 -9.22
CA ALA A 367 19.96 -40.49 -9.80
C ALA A 367 20.56 -41.89 -9.58
N GLY A 368 19.78 -42.82 -9.00
CA GLY A 368 20.24 -44.18 -8.70
C GLY A 368 20.73 -44.35 -7.26
N ASN A 369 21.69 -45.24 -7.03
CA ASN A 369 22.13 -45.58 -5.68
C ASN A 369 23.00 -44.48 -5.04
N ARG A 370 22.40 -43.68 -4.15
CA ARG A 370 23.04 -42.55 -3.45
C ARG A 370 24.19 -42.97 -2.52
N ALA A 371 24.18 -44.22 -2.03
CA ALA A 371 25.20 -44.73 -1.12
C ALA A 371 26.59 -44.83 -1.76
N LEU A 372 26.67 -44.95 -3.09
CA LEU A 372 27.94 -44.93 -3.84
C LEU A 372 28.61 -43.55 -3.83
N LEU A 373 27.81 -42.47 -3.75
CA LEU A 373 28.32 -41.10 -3.70
C LEU A 373 28.80 -40.72 -2.30
N GLU A 374 28.09 -41.19 -1.26
CA GLU A 374 28.40 -40.85 0.14
C GLU A 374 29.71 -41.49 0.66
N GLN A 375 30.26 -42.45 -0.09
CA GLN A 375 31.54 -43.12 0.22
C GLN A 375 32.77 -42.33 -0.26
N GLU A 376 32.61 -41.38 -1.20
CA GLU A 376 33.73 -40.62 -1.79
C GLU A 376 33.55 -39.10 -1.54
N SER A 377 34.63 -38.38 -1.22
CA SER A 377 34.56 -36.95 -0.91
C SER A 377 34.60 -36.10 -2.20
N LEU A 378 33.51 -35.42 -2.54
CA LEU A 378 33.40 -34.59 -3.76
C LEU A 378 34.49 -33.49 -3.87
N THR A 379 35.15 -33.16 -2.77
CA THR A 379 36.20 -32.14 -2.68
C THR A 379 37.52 -32.64 -3.31
N GLU A 380 37.84 -33.93 -3.19
CA GLU A 380 39.01 -34.54 -3.84
C GLU A 380 38.89 -34.56 -5.38
N ALA A 381 37.66 -34.60 -5.90
CA ALA A 381 37.41 -34.55 -7.35
C ALA A 381 37.77 -33.19 -7.98
N LEU A 382 37.76 -32.10 -7.22
CA LEU A 382 38.21 -30.78 -7.70
C LEU A 382 39.72 -30.71 -7.90
N GLU A 383 40.50 -31.38 -7.05
CA GLU A 383 41.96 -31.36 -7.09
C GLU A 383 42.54 -32.11 -8.30
N MET A 384 41.76 -33.03 -8.89
CA MET A 384 42.12 -33.80 -10.09
C MET A 384 41.80 -33.10 -11.42
N LEU A 385 41.23 -31.89 -11.38
CA LEU A 385 40.94 -31.11 -12.59
C LEU A 385 42.24 -30.56 -13.20
N ASN A 386 42.74 -31.24 -14.23
CA ASN A 386 43.71 -30.66 -15.15
C ASN A 386 42.95 -29.71 -16.07
N GLY A 387 43.36 -28.44 -16.18
CA GLY A 387 42.65 -27.35 -16.85
C GLY A 387 42.44 -27.51 -18.37
N ASP A 388 41.73 -28.56 -18.77
CA ASP A 388 41.25 -28.84 -20.11
C ASP A 388 39.71 -28.81 -20.08
N ASP A 389 39.09 -28.17 -21.08
CA ASP A 389 37.65 -27.84 -21.03
C ASP A 389 36.75 -29.04 -21.34
N ARG A 390 37.30 -30.04 -22.04
CA ARG A 390 36.58 -31.20 -22.58
C ARG A 390 37.32 -32.51 -22.36
N HIS A 391 37.83 -32.70 -21.14
CA HIS A 391 38.39 -33.98 -20.71
C HIS A 391 37.58 -34.59 -19.57
N GLU A 392 37.14 -35.83 -19.78
CA GLU A 392 36.62 -36.66 -18.70
C GLU A 392 37.79 -37.27 -17.92
N PHE A 393 37.67 -37.33 -16.59
CA PHE A 393 38.65 -37.97 -15.73
C PHE A 393 37.99 -39.07 -14.89
N GLN A 394 38.81 -40.01 -14.45
CA GLN A 394 38.38 -41.10 -13.58
C GLN A 394 38.58 -40.67 -12.14
N TRP A 395 37.51 -40.70 -11.36
CA TRP A 395 37.54 -40.46 -9.94
C TRP A 395 36.84 -41.62 -9.25
N GLY A 396 37.62 -42.48 -8.59
CA GLY A 396 37.12 -43.67 -7.92
C GLY A 396 36.28 -44.56 -8.84
N ALA A 397 35.03 -44.81 -8.44
CA ALA A 397 34.06 -45.59 -9.22
C ALA A 397 33.34 -44.78 -10.32
N PHE A 398 33.66 -43.50 -10.52
CA PHE A 398 32.93 -42.59 -11.40
C PHE A 398 33.79 -42.07 -12.57
N TRP A 399 33.12 -41.87 -13.71
CA TRP A 399 33.58 -40.95 -14.77
C TRP A 399 33.06 -39.56 -14.45
N VAL A 400 33.94 -38.58 -14.35
CA VAL A 400 33.58 -37.20 -13.99
C VAL A 400 33.88 -36.28 -15.16
N LEU A 401 32.90 -35.44 -15.47
CA LEU A 401 32.95 -34.44 -16.52
C LEU A 401 32.82 -33.05 -15.88
N PRO A 402 33.79 -32.16 -16.10
CA PRO A 402 33.66 -30.78 -15.66
C PRO A 402 32.59 -30.05 -16.46
N LEU A 403 31.71 -29.32 -15.76
CA LEU A 403 30.67 -28.49 -16.35
C LEU A 403 31.13 -27.04 -16.32
N TYR A 404 31.56 -26.52 -17.47
CA TYR A 404 31.98 -25.12 -17.59
C TYR A 404 30.87 -24.24 -18.16
N SER A 405 30.91 -22.95 -17.83
CA SER A 405 30.05 -21.92 -18.44
C SER A 405 30.35 -21.76 -19.93
N ARG A 406 29.39 -21.24 -20.70
CA ARG A 406 29.64 -20.90 -22.10
C ARG A 406 30.79 -19.90 -22.20
N ARG A 407 31.74 -20.23 -23.07
CA ARG A 407 32.85 -19.34 -23.39
C ARG A 407 32.31 -18.03 -23.92
N ARG A 408 32.65 -16.92 -23.27
CA ARG A 408 32.24 -15.60 -23.72
C ARG A 408 33.13 -15.18 -24.89
N PRO A 409 32.61 -14.44 -25.88
CA PRO A 409 33.38 -13.99 -27.04
C PRO A 409 34.54 -13.04 -26.67
N GLU A 410 34.56 -12.53 -25.44
CA GLU A 410 35.59 -11.64 -24.87
C GLU A 410 36.72 -12.39 -24.16
N MET A 411 36.62 -13.70 -23.94
CA MET A 411 37.66 -14.50 -23.29
C MET A 411 38.78 -14.87 -24.27
N ASP A 412 40.02 -14.83 -23.78
CA ASP A 412 41.18 -15.30 -24.54
C ASP A 412 41.09 -16.81 -24.82
N ARG A 413 41.72 -17.26 -25.91
CA ARG A 413 41.70 -18.68 -26.32
C ARG A 413 42.33 -19.62 -25.29
N ASP A 414 43.17 -19.10 -24.40
CA ASP A 414 43.85 -19.86 -23.35
C ASP A 414 43.17 -19.71 -21.97
N GLU A 415 42.13 -18.86 -21.86
CA GLU A 415 41.39 -18.68 -20.62
C GLU A 415 40.27 -19.74 -20.51
N LEU A 416 40.25 -20.48 -19.40
CA LEU A 416 39.22 -21.46 -19.11
C LEU A 416 37.93 -20.76 -18.66
N PRO A 417 36.76 -21.12 -19.22
CA PRO A 417 35.50 -20.63 -18.72
C PRO A 417 35.31 -21.04 -17.24
N PRO A 418 34.53 -20.28 -16.45
CA PRO A 418 34.34 -20.59 -15.04
C PRO A 418 33.64 -21.94 -14.87
N LEU A 419 34.13 -22.74 -13.93
CA LEU A 419 33.55 -24.03 -13.56
C LEU A 419 32.22 -23.79 -12.84
N LEU A 420 31.16 -24.42 -13.34
CA LEU A 420 29.82 -24.38 -12.76
C LEU A 420 29.54 -25.59 -11.86
N GLY A 421 30.20 -26.72 -12.12
CA GLY A 421 29.95 -27.96 -11.41
C GLY A 421 30.62 -29.18 -12.05
N LEU A 422 30.22 -30.37 -11.60
CA LEU A 422 30.67 -31.66 -12.09
C LEU A 422 29.47 -32.57 -12.41
N LEU A 423 29.55 -33.32 -13.50
CA LEU A 423 28.66 -34.43 -13.82
C LEU A 423 29.43 -35.74 -13.61
N GLY A 424 28.96 -36.59 -12.71
CA GLY A 424 29.58 -37.89 -12.44
C GLY A 424 28.68 -39.05 -12.84
N VAL A 425 29.25 -40.11 -13.42
CA VAL A 425 28.54 -41.32 -13.83
C VAL A 425 29.28 -42.55 -13.34
N ALA A 426 28.60 -43.41 -12.60
CA ALA A 426 29.21 -44.62 -12.06
C ALA A 426 29.60 -45.57 -13.19
N ARG A 427 30.75 -46.19 -13.02
CA ARG A 427 31.29 -47.18 -13.94
C ARG A 427 30.56 -48.51 -13.78
N ASN A 428 30.56 -49.27 -14.87
CA ASN A 428 30.15 -50.66 -14.87
C ASN A 428 31.42 -51.49 -15.04
N ASP A 429 31.68 -52.45 -14.14
CA ASP A 429 32.98 -53.13 -13.99
C ASP A 429 33.48 -53.86 -15.25
N ASN A 430 32.58 -54.09 -16.23
CA ASN A 430 32.88 -54.80 -17.47
C ASN A 430 33.37 -53.94 -18.65
N LYS A 431 33.44 -52.60 -18.55
CA LYS A 431 33.94 -51.72 -19.64
C LYS A 431 34.95 -50.69 -19.13
N ASN A 432 36.23 -50.88 -19.48
CA ASN A 432 37.33 -49.99 -19.08
C ASN A 432 37.53 -48.74 -19.95
N LYS A 433 36.84 -48.63 -21.10
CA LYS A 433 36.96 -47.48 -22.01
C LYS A 433 35.59 -47.13 -22.59
N MET A 434 35.23 -45.84 -22.56
CA MET A 434 34.03 -45.32 -23.20
C MET A 434 34.18 -45.34 -24.72
N GLU A 435 33.13 -45.76 -25.41
CA GLU A 435 33.05 -45.69 -26.87
C GLU A 435 32.95 -44.22 -27.34
N SER A 436 33.45 -43.91 -28.54
CA SER A 436 33.44 -42.53 -29.08
C SER A 436 32.03 -41.93 -29.12
N ASP A 437 31.05 -42.74 -29.52
CA ASP A 437 29.67 -42.30 -29.71
C ASP A 437 28.98 -42.04 -28.36
N GLN A 438 29.28 -42.88 -27.36
CA GLN A 438 28.82 -42.69 -25.99
C GLN A 438 29.43 -41.43 -25.35
N ARG A 439 30.70 -41.14 -25.66
CA ARG A 439 31.38 -39.92 -25.23
C ARG A 439 30.74 -38.68 -25.81
N GLU A 440 30.47 -38.66 -27.11
CA GLU A 440 29.84 -37.50 -27.75
C GLU A 440 28.43 -37.21 -27.18
N ALA A 441 27.62 -38.25 -27.00
CA ALA A 441 26.30 -38.13 -26.38
C ALA A 441 26.37 -37.68 -24.92
N LEU A 442 27.36 -38.16 -24.15
CA LEU A 442 27.55 -37.74 -22.77
C LEU A 442 27.94 -36.26 -22.68
N TRP A 443 28.84 -35.79 -23.53
CA TRP A 443 29.23 -34.38 -23.59
C TRP A 443 28.05 -33.48 -24.01
N LEU A 444 27.16 -33.94 -24.90
CA LEU A 444 25.94 -33.20 -25.24
C LEU A 444 24.99 -33.05 -24.04
N LEU A 445 24.87 -34.10 -23.21
CA LEU A 445 24.06 -34.07 -21.99
C LEU A 445 24.73 -33.22 -20.89
N ALA A 446 26.06 -33.28 -20.79
CA ALA A 446 26.86 -32.42 -19.92
C ALA A 446 26.68 -30.93 -20.29
N ASP A 447 26.74 -30.57 -21.59
CA ASP A 447 26.49 -29.21 -22.07
C ASP A 447 25.09 -28.72 -21.67
N ARG A 448 24.07 -29.59 -21.69
CA ARG A 448 22.70 -29.25 -21.23
C ARG A 448 22.63 -29.03 -19.72
N ALA A 449 23.31 -29.86 -18.93
CA ALA A 449 23.40 -29.68 -17.49
C ALA A 449 24.14 -28.39 -17.13
N ALA A 450 25.25 -28.09 -17.82
CA ALA A 450 26.01 -26.85 -17.66
C ALA A 450 25.15 -25.61 -17.94
N LEU A 451 24.35 -25.61 -19.01
CA LEU A 451 23.44 -24.51 -19.32
C LEU A 451 22.41 -24.25 -18.21
N ALA A 452 21.86 -25.31 -17.63
CA ALA A 452 20.87 -25.18 -16.57
C ALA A 452 21.50 -24.64 -15.26
N LEU A 453 22.74 -25.06 -14.95
CA LEU A 453 23.50 -24.52 -13.82
C LEU A 453 23.92 -23.06 -14.03
N GLU A 454 24.28 -22.69 -15.26
CA GLU A 454 24.62 -21.32 -15.64
C GLU A 454 23.43 -20.37 -15.43
N ASP A 455 22.25 -20.76 -15.94
CA ASP A 455 21.02 -19.98 -15.79
C ASP A 455 20.65 -19.82 -14.31
N ARG A 456 20.82 -20.88 -13.51
CA ARG A 456 20.60 -20.85 -12.06
C ARG A 456 21.49 -19.83 -11.35
N GLN A 457 22.79 -19.77 -11.67
CA GLN A 457 23.71 -18.79 -11.09
C GLN A 457 23.37 -17.36 -11.50
N LEU A 458 22.91 -17.14 -12.73
CA LEU A 458 22.47 -15.82 -13.19
C LEU A 458 21.23 -15.35 -12.41
N GLN A 459 20.23 -16.21 -12.24
CA GLN A 459 19.03 -15.89 -11.46
C GLN A 459 19.38 -15.58 -9.99
N GLN A 460 20.26 -16.36 -9.36
CA GLN A 460 20.72 -16.09 -7.99
C GLN A 460 21.37 -14.71 -7.85
N ARG A 461 22.19 -14.29 -8.82
CA ARG A 461 22.78 -12.94 -8.85
C ARG A 461 21.73 -11.83 -8.95
N VAL A 462 20.71 -12.01 -9.78
CA VAL A 462 19.59 -11.05 -9.89
C VAL A 462 18.84 -10.96 -8.57
N PHE A 463 18.53 -12.10 -7.92
CA PHE A 463 17.83 -12.11 -6.64
C PHE A 463 18.63 -11.45 -5.51
N ARG A 464 19.93 -11.72 -5.40
CA ARG A 464 20.81 -11.03 -4.44
C ARG A 464 20.80 -9.51 -4.67
N SER A 465 20.92 -9.09 -5.93
CA SER A 465 20.88 -7.66 -6.30
C SER A 465 19.54 -7.00 -5.95
N LEU A 466 18.41 -7.70 -6.16
CA LEU A 466 17.08 -7.20 -5.78
C LEU A 466 16.91 -7.11 -4.26
N ALA A 467 17.40 -8.11 -3.51
CA ALA A 467 17.39 -8.10 -2.05
C ALA A 467 18.19 -6.91 -1.48
N ASP A 468 19.30 -6.56 -2.12
CA ASP A 468 20.13 -5.40 -1.75
C ASP A 468 19.46 -4.04 -2.07
N LEU A 469 18.62 -3.99 -3.09
CA LEU A 469 17.89 -2.77 -3.48
C LEU A 469 16.67 -2.48 -2.60
N GLN A 470 16.03 -3.50 -2.03
CA GLN A 470 14.84 -3.38 -1.19
C GLN A 470 14.99 -2.35 -0.04
N PRO A 471 16.07 -2.36 0.77
CA PRO A 471 16.24 -1.37 1.84
C PRO A 471 16.39 0.06 1.33
N GLN A 472 16.99 0.27 0.15
CA GLN A 472 17.17 1.60 -0.44
C GLN A 472 15.83 2.19 -0.92
N VAL A 473 15.00 1.36 -1.55
CA VAL A 473 13.67 1.76 -2.01
C VAL A 473 12.78 2.12 -0.81
N GLU A 474 12.81 1.34 0.27
CA GLU A 474 12.09 1.69 1.50
C GLU A 474 12.55 3.02 2.07
N MET A 475 13.86 3.27 2.13
CA MET A 475 14.39 4.55 2.62
C MET A 475 13.90 5.73 1.77
N ILE A 476 13.92 5.61 0.44
CA ILE A 476 13.42 6.65 -0.47
C ILE A 476 11.90 6.85 -0.31
N GLN A 477 11.13 5.77 -0.12
CA GLN A 477 9.69 5.87 0.15
C GLN A 477 9.42 6.54 1.50
N ARG A 478 10.20 6.25 2.53
CA ARG A 478 10.14 6.89 3.85
C ARG A 478 10.52 8.37 3.77
N MET A 479 11.59 8.73 3.06
CA MET A 479 11.99 10.12 2.80
C MET A 479 10.91 10.89 2.03
N ARG A 480 10.29 10.28 1.00
CA ARG A 480 9.17 10.88 0.27
C ARG A 480 7.92 11.07 1.12
N ALA A 481 7.63 10.13 2.02
CA ALA A 481 6.53 10.27 2.96
C ALA A 481 6.80 11.39 3.99
N ALA A 482 8.02 11.46 4.53
CA ALA A 482 8.42 12.49 5.50
C ALA A 482 8.46 13.90 4.90
N SER A 483 8.90 14.07 3.64
CA SER A 483 8.95 15.38 2.97
C SER A 483 7.56 16.01 2.74
N ARG A 484 6.48 15.22 2.75
CA ARG A 484 5.11 15.69 2.50
C ARG A 484 4.25 15.82 3.76
N TYR A 485 4.64 15.18 4.87
CA TYR A 485 3.96 15.30 6.15
C TYR A 485 4.78 16.23 7.07
N ASP A 486 4.30 17.46 7.23
CA ASP A 486 4.87 18.54 8.04
C ASP A 486 6.27 19.03 7.65
N THR A 487 6.28 20.10 6.83
CA THR A 487 7.46 20.79 6.32
C THR A 487 8.37 21.40 7.41
N ASN A 488 8.00 21.42 8.70
CA ASN A 488 8.74 22.24 9.69
C ASN A 488 9.01 21.63 11.07
N ALA A 489 8.77 20.34 11.34
CA ALA A 489 9.03 19.80 12.69
C ALA A 489 9.95 18.56 12.74
N ASN A 490 9.95 17.70 11.72
CA ASN A 490 10.64 16.39 11.83
C ASN A 490 11.85 16.21 10.90
N LEU A 491 12.24 17.22 10.12
CA LEU A 491 13.43 17.10 9.26
C LEU A 491 14.75 17.27 10.04
N LEU A 492 14.71 17.75 11.29
CA LEU A 492 15.89 18.04 12.11
C LEU A 492 16.13 17.05 13.26
N HIS A 493 15.22 16.11 13.48
CA HIS A 493 15.38 15.08 14.50
C HIS A 493 15.40 13.71 13.83
N ALA A 494 16.45 12.92 14.09
CA ALA A 494 16.45 11.51 13.74
C ALA A 494 15.17 10.88 14.34
N PRO A 495 14.30 10.25 13.54
CA PRO A 495 13.03 9.76 14.06
C PRO A 495 13.30 8.67 15.10
N LEU A 496 12.70 8.82 16.28
CA LEU A 496 12.70 7.82 17.34
C LEU A 496 12.23 6.46 16.76
N PRO A 497 12.96 5.36 17.01
CA PRO A 497 12.52 4.01 16.60
C PRO A 497 11.14 3.66 17.17
N GLN A 498 10.32 2.91 16.43
CA GLN A 498 9.08 2.35 16.97
C GLN A 498 9.38 1.40 18.14
N GLU A 499 8.53 1.39 19.18
CA GLU A 499 8.69 0.57 20.39
C GLU A 499 8.91 -0.93 20.09
N THR A 500 8.24 -1.46 19.05
CA THR A 500 8.37 -2.87 18.62
C THR A 500 9.74 -3.22 18.05
N ASP A 501 10.36 -2.32 17.29
CA ASP A 501 11.70 -2.54 16.72
C ASP A 501 12.76 -2.42 17.82
N LEU A 502 12.57 -1.49 18.75
CA LEU A 502 13.45 -1.28 19.89
C LEU A 502 13.48 -2.51 20.81
N ALA A 503 12.33 -3.13 21.09
CA ALA A 503 12.26 -4.36 21.90
C ALA A 503 13.05 -5.53 21.30
N ASN A 504 13.05 -5.67 19.97
CA ASN A 504 13.85 -6.69 19.29
C ASN A 504 15.35 -6.42 19.43
N TRP A 505 15.78 -5.17 19.29
CA TRP A 505 17.20 -4.80 19.45
C TRP A 505 17.67 -4.99 20.89
N VAL A 506 16.83 -4.66 21.88
CA VAL A 506 17.09 -4.90 23.31
C VAL A 506 17.19 -6.40 23.60
N ARG A 507 16.29 -7.23 23.05
CA ARG A 507 16.39 -8.69 23.19
C ARG A 507 17.73 -9.20 22.65
N ASP A 508 18.10 -8.79 21.45
CA ASP A 508 19.31 -9.27 20.79
C ASP A 508 20.57 -8.83 21.56
N ALA A 509 20.56 -7.60 22.12
CA ALA A 509 21.61 -7.09 22.98
C ALA A 509 21.69 -7.82 24.34
N LEU A 510 20.56 -8.01 25.02
CA LEU A 510 20.52 -8.73 26.30
C LEU A 510 20.92 -10.21 26.15
N THR A 511 20.56 -10.85 25.04
CA THR A 511 20.93 -12.25 24.76
C THR A 511 22.45 -12.40 24.57
N HIS A 512 23.10 -11.38 23.99
CA HIS A 512 24.55 -11.34 23.74
C HIS A 512 25.26 -10.35 24.68
N TYR A 513 24.76 -10.17 25.90
CA TYR A 513 25.24 -9.16 26.86
C TYR A 513 26.76 -9.22 27.11
N TRP A 514 27.31 -10.43 27.14
CA TRP A 514 28.74 -10.68 27.36
C TRP A 514 29.61 -10.62 26.09
N GLY A 515 29.01 -10.45 24.91
CA GLY A 515 29.72 -10.29 23.64
C GLY A 515 29.07 -11.03 22.45
N GLY A 516 29.47 -10.64 21.24
CA GLY A 516 29.02 -11.22 19.97
C GLY A 516 28.72 -10.17 18.91
N PRO A 517 28.65 -10.54 17.62
CA PRO A 517 28.40 -9.58 16.54
C PRO A 517 27.05 -8.86 16.69
N LYS A 518 26.04 -9.53 17.27
CA LYS A 518 24.72 -8.96 17.55
C LYS A 518 24.69 -7.95 18.71
N PHE A 519 25.74 -7.90 19.54
CA PHE A 519 25.90 -6.90 20.59
C PHE A 519 26.69 -5.70 20.08
N THR A 520 27.84 -5.95 19.43
CA THR A 520 28.73 -4.89 18.93
C THR A 520 28.12 -4.10 17.77
N ASN A 521 27.43 -4.77 16.84
CA ASN A 521 26.78 -4.13 15.69
C ASN A 521 25.29 -3.82 15.96
N ASN A 522 24.87 -3.78 17.23
CA ASN A 522 23.48 -3.55 17.56
C ASN A 522 23.05 -2.11 17.20
N PRO A 523 21.88 -1.89 16.57
CA PRO A 523 21.37 -0.56 16.28
C PRO A 523 21.26 0.37 17.50
N LEU A 524 21.13 -0.18 18.72
CA LEU A 524 21.12 0.59 19.97
C LEU A 524 22.38 1.43 20.18
N THR A 525 23.53 1.03 19.61
CA THR A 525 24.78 1.81 19.67
C THR A 525 24.68 3.17 18.98
N LYS A 526 23.68 3.37 18.12
CA LYS A 526 23.45 4.63 17.40
C LYS A 526 22.63 5.64 18.21
N LEU A 527 22.02 5.23 19.32
CA LEU A 527 21.23 6.10 20.21
C LEU A 527 22.11 7.18 20.84
N GLN A 528 21.55 8.37 21.03
CA GLN A 528 22.28 9.52 21.52
C GLN A 528 22.69 9.34 22.99
N VAL A 529 21.85 8.68 23.80
CA VAL A 529 22.19 8.27 25.18
C VAL A 529 23.44 7.39 25.22
N VAL A 530 23.58 6.43 24.30
CA VAL A 530 24.74 5.52 24.27
C VAL A 530 26.01 6.26 23.88
N ARG A 531 25.91 7.20 22.94
CA ARG A 531 27.07 8.01 22.52
C ARG A 531 27.57 8.91 23.65
N ASP A 532 26.68 9.61 24.34
CA ASP A 532 27.03 10.43 25.52
C ASP A 532 27.62 9.57 26.66
N LEU A 533 27.08 8.37 26.89
CA LEU A 533 27.68 7.42 27.83
C LEU A 533 29.07 6.94 27.40
N ALA A 534 29.28 6.69 26.10
CA ALA A 534 30.58 6.28 25.57
C ALA A 534 31.62 7.38 25.69
N GLU A 535 31.24 8.65 25.51
CA GLU A 535 32.12 9.80 25.74
C GLU A 535 32.56 9.91 27.20
N ARG A 536 31.72 9.47 28.15
CA ARG A 536 32.03 9.46 29.59
C ARG A 536 32.82 8.23 30.05
N GLU A 537 32.73 7.11 29.32
CA GLU A 537 33.37 5.82 29.64
C GLU A 537 34.49 5.48 28.63
N ASP A 538 35.47 6.39 28.49
CA ASP A 538 36.72 6.20 27.72
C ASP A 538 36.54 5.76 26.24
N GLY A 539 35.41 6.10 25.61
CA GLY A 539 35.14 5.87 24.19
C GLY A 539 34.71 4.44 23.83
N ASN A 540 34.53 3.54 24.80
CA ASN A 540 34.12 2.16 24.52
C ASN A 540 32.59 2.02 24.42
N VAL A 541 32.08 2.03 23.18
CA VAL A 541 30.65 1.91 22.85
C VAL A 541 30.01 0.63 23.41
N SER A 542 30.75 -0.47 23.50
CA SER A 542 30.24 -1.73 24.06
C SER A 542 30.05 -1.65 25.58
N ASN A 543 30.94 -0.96 26.29
CA ASN A 543 30.78 -0.72 27.74
C ASN A 543 29.63 0.24 28.00
N ALA A 544 29.53 1.32 27.22
CA ALA A 544 28.42 2.27 27.29
C ALA A 544 27.06 1.60 27.08
N LEU A 545 26.95 0.69 26.10
CA LEU A 545 25.73 -0.07 25.88
C LEU A 545 25.41 -1.01 27.05
N ARG A 546 26.40 -1.67 27.67
CA ARG A 546 26.17 -2.47 28.89
C ARG A 546 25.73 -1.62 30.07
N SER A 547 26.33 -0.45 30.24
CA SER A 547 26.00 0.55 31.26
C SER A 547 24.55 1.01 31.08
N LEU A 548 24.13 1.33 29.86
CA LEU A 548 22.75 1.68 29.53
C LEU A 548 21.77 0.53 29.84
N LEU A 549 22.05 -0.69 29.36
CA LEU A 549 21.18 -1.84 29.59
C LEU A 549 21.05 -2.14 31.09
N ARG A 550 22.13 -2.03 31.85
CA ARG A 550 22.09 -2.21 33.30
C ARG A 550 21.23 -1.13 33.98
N ARG A 551 21.42 0.14 33.63
CA ARG A 551 20.58 1.24 34.15
C ARG A 551 19.10 1.04 33.83
N ALA A 552 18.78 0.61 32.61
CA ALA A 552 17.40 0.35 32.20
C ALA A 552 16.78 -0.86 32.92
N VAL A 553 17.57 -1.90 33.22
CA VAL A 553 17.12 -3.04 34.06
C VAL A 553 16.94 -2.60 35.51
N ASP A 554 17.82 -1.76 36.03
CA ASP A 554 17.74 -1.23 37.40
C ASP A 554 16.51 -0.33 37.60
N GLU A 555 16.05 0.37 36.57
CA GLU A 555 14.81 1.18 36.63
C GLU A 555 13.55 0.32 36.80
N ILE A 556 13.60 -0.94 36.37
CA ILE A 556 12.49 -1.91 36.52
C ILE A 556 12.50 -2.53 37.93
N ARG A 557 13.56 -2.32 38.72
CA ARG A 557 13.69 -2.88 40.06
C ARG A 557 12.62 -2.31 41.03
N PRO A 558 11.77 -3.15 41.63
CA PRO A 558 10.80 -2.70 42.63
C PRO A 558 11.48 -2.23 43.93
N ARG A 559 10.81 -1.38 44.71
CA ARG A 559 11.32 -0.92 46.01
C ARG A 559 11.21 -2.02 47.08
N GLY A 560 12.28 -2.24 47.83
CA GLY A 560 12.35 -3.17 48.97
C GLY A 560 13.37 -4.29 48.81
N ASP A 561 13.35 -5.24 49.75
CA ASP A 561 14.21 -6.43 49.71
C ASP A 561 13.75 -7.42 48.64
N ARG A 562 14.71 -8.16 48.08
CA ARG A 562 14.48 -9.09 46.96
C ARG A 562 13.46 -10.17 47.35
N LYS A 563 12.36 -10.24 46.60
CA LYS A 563 11.31 -11.26 46.78
C LYS A 563 11.05 -12.02 45.48
N PHE A 564 10.42 -13.19 45.60
CA PHE A 564 9.90 -13.97 44.46
C PHE A 564 8.40 -13.70 44.25
N THR A 565 7.96 -12.46 44.46
CA THR A 565 6.58 -12.00 44.26
C THR A 565 6.36 -11.51 42.83
N THR A 566 5.11 -11.39 42.40
CA THR A 566 4.71 -11.00 41.04
C THR A 566 5.36 -9.69 40.57
N GLU A 567 5.57 -8.73 41.47
CA GLU A 567 6.22 -7.45 41.19
C GLU A 567 7.72 -7.61 40.84
N TRP A 568 8.40 -8.58 41.45
CA TRP A 568 9.82 -8.85 41.23
C TRP A 568 10.11 -9.80 40.08
N ILE A 569 9.08 -10.48 39.53
CA ILE A 569 9.27 -11.50 38.48
C ILE A 569 10.00 -10.93 37.27
N LEU A 570 9.63 -9.74 36.78
CA LEU A 570 10.25 -9.18 35.57
C LEU A 570 11.73 -8.86 35.78
N TYR A 571 12.07 -8.21 36.90
CA TYR A 571 13.46 -7.93 37.28
C TYR A 571 14.27 -9.22 37.48
N ASN A 572 13.73 -10.20 38.22
CA ASN A 572 14.41 -11.46 38.46
C ASN A 572 14.66 -12.25 37.17
N ILE A 573 13.74 -12.22 36.20
CA ILE A 573 13.96 -12.82 34.89
C ILE A 573 15.11 -12.13 34.17
N LEU A 574 15.12 -10.79 34.13
CA LEU A 574 16.17 -10.02 33.44
C LEU A 574 17.56 -10.29 34.04
N GLU A 575 17.66 -10.23 35.37
CA GLU A 575 18.90 -10.45 36.11
C GLU A 575 19.39 -11.89 35.97
N MET A 576 18.55 -12.89 36.26
CA MET A 576 18.99 -14.28 36.25
C MET A 576 19.24 -14.81 34.83
N LYS A 577 18.42 -14.43 33.84
CA LYS A 577 18.52 -14.98 32.48
C LYS A 577 19.60 -14.30 31.65
N PHE A 578 19.69 -12.97 31.70
CA PHE A 578 20.53 -12.20 30.78
C PHE A 578 21.80 -11.68 31.44
N ILE A 579 21.74 -11.19 32.68
CA ILE A 579 22.92 -10.65 33.37
C ILE A 579 23.77 -11.79 33.94
N GLU A 580 23.18 -12.70 34.71
CA GLU A 580 23.86 -13.87 35.29
C GLU A 580 24.08 -15.01 34.28
N GLY A 581 23.36 -15.00 33.15
CA GLY A 581 23.52 -15.99 32.07
C GLY A 581 23.00 -17.40 32.39
N ARG A 582 22.05 -17.55 33.33
CA ARG A 582 21.52 -18.88 33.70
C ARG A 582 20.72 -19.54 32.56
N LYS A 583 20.65 -20.88 32.59
CA LYS A 583 19.81 -21.65 31.65
C LYS A 583 18.33 -21.43 31.95
N VAL A 584 17.49 -21.45 30.91
CA VAL A 584 16.04 -21.19 30.99
C VAL A 584 15.37 -22.11 32.02
N ARG A 585 15.72 -23.40 31.99
CA ARG A 585 15.21 -24.41 32.93
C ARG A 585 15.51 -24.09 34.39
N ASP A 586 16.71 -23.59 34.68
CA ASP A 586 17.13 -23.27 36.05
C ASP A 586 16.42 -22.02 36.58
N VAL A 587 16.19 -21.04 35.70
CA VAL A 587 15.41 -19.82 36.03
C VAL A 587 13.93 -20.18 36.27
N ALA A 588 13.34 -20.99 35.38
CA ALA A 588 11.96 -21.45 35.51
C ALA A 588 11.73 -22.21 36.82
N SER A 589 12.66 -23.11 37.18
CA SER A 589 12.63 -23.85 38.44
C SER A 589 12.75 -22.93 39.66
N ARG A 590 13.68 -21.96 39.65
CA ARG A 590 13.87 -21.01 40.77
C ARG A 590 12.70 -20.05 40.96
N LEU A 591 12.02 -19.69 39.88
CA LEU A 591 10.84 -18.81 39.91
C LEU A 591 9.52 -19.58 40.05
N ALA A 592 9.58 -20.90 40.24
CA ALA A 592 8.42 -21.79 40.36
C ALA A 592 7.38 -21.60 39.23
N MET A 593 7.84 -21.50 37.98
CA MET A 593 6.99 -21.32 36.79
C MET A 593 7.36 -22.28 35.66
N SER A 594 6.46 -22.48 34.70
CA SER A 594 6.73 -23.28 33.49
C SER A 594 7.61 -22.52 32.51
N GLU A 595 8.34 -23.24 31.64
CA GLU A 595 9.17 -22.61 30.60
C GLU A 595 8.33 -21.74 29.63
N ALA A 596 7.12 -22.18 29.32
CA ALA A 596 6.21 -21.41 28.46
C ALA A 596 5.78 -20.08 29.08
N ASP A 597 5.51 -20.06 30.40
CA ASP A 597 5.17 -18.82 31.11
C ASP A 597 6.41 -17.92 31.27
N LEU A 598 7.58 -18.51 31.49
CA LEU A 598 8.85 -17.79 31.51
C LEU A 598 9.11 -17.04 30.20
N TYR A 599 8.91 -17.68 29.03
CA TYR A 599 9.06 -17.00 27.73
C TYR A 599 8.08 -15.84 27.54
N ARG A 600 6.83 -15.97 28.02
CA ARG A 600 5.85 -14.88 27.98
C ARG A 600 6.27 -13.71 28.85
N LYS A 601 6.65 -13.97 30.10
CA LYS A 601 7.09 -12.93 31.05
C LYS A 601 8.43 -12.30 30.64
N GLN A 602 9.32 -13.08 30.03
CA GLN A 602 10.57 -12.58 29.44
C GLN A 602 10.30 -11.54 28.34
N ARG A 603 9.33 -11.79 27.45
CA ARG A 603 8.96 -10.81 26.42
C ARG A 603 8.47 -9.49 27.03
N VAL A 604 7.58 -9.56 28.01
CA VAL A 604 7.08 -8.37 28.72
C VAL A 604 8.21 -7.64 29.44
N ALA A 605 9.15 -8.37 30.03
CA ALA A 605 10.31 -7.77 30.70
C ALA A 605 11.23 -7.03 29.71
N ILE A 606 11.46 -7.58 28.52
CA ILE A 606 12.24 -6.91 27.46
C ILE A 606 11.53 -5.66 26.95
N GLU A 607 10.21 -5.71 26.75
CA GLU A 607 9.41 -4.55 26.34
C GLU A 607 9.47 -3.42 27.40
N ALA A 608 9.48 -3.76 28.68
CA ALA A 608 9.69 -2.80 29.76
C ALA A 608 11.08 -2.14 29.71
N VAL A 609 12.14 -2.91 29.44
CA VAL A 609 13.51 -2.36 29.26
C VAL A 609 13.57 -1.43 28.06
N ALA A 610 12.95 -1.81 26.94
CA ALA A 610 12.89 -0.96 25.75
C ALA A 610 12.19 0.38 26.05
N LYS A 611 11.11 0.36 26.83
CA LYS A 611 10.40 1.57 27.24
C LYS A 611 11.25 2.48 28.15
N ALA A 612 12.01 1.90 29.08
CA ALA A 612 12.94 2.63 29.92
C ALA A 612 14.04 3.31 29.09
N ILE A 613 14.65 2.59 28.14
CA ILE A 613 15.66 3.15 27.22
C ILE A 613 15.09 4.28 26.38
N LEU A 614 13.86 4.13 25.88
CA LEU A 614 13.19 5.18 25.11
C LEU A 614 12.97 6.43 25.96
N ALA A 615 12.54 6.28 27.22
CA ALA A 615 12.39 7.40 28.14
C ALA A 615 13.73 8.12 28.39
N MET A 616 14.82 7.37 28.56
CA MET A 616 16.17 7.95 28.69
C MET A 616 16.61 8.70 27.43
N GLU A 617 16.29 8.19 26.23
CA GLU A 617 16.59 8.85 24.95
C GLU A 617 15.81 10.14 24.78
N VAL A 618 14.53 10.15 25.17
CA VAL A 618 13.70 11.36 25.12
C VAL A 618 14.19 12.41 26.12
N ASP A 619 14.60 12.03 27.34
CA ASP A 619 15.15 12.97 28.33
C ASP A 619 16.48 13.59 27.85
N GLN A 620 17.30 12.83 27.12
CA GLN A 620 18.55 13.34 26.54
C GLN A 620 18.32 14.22 25.30
N LEU A 621 17.31 13.92 24.48
CA LEU A 621 16.95 14.77 23.33
C LEU A 621 16.24 16.07 23.73
N GLY A 622 15.68 16.12 24.96
CA GLY A 622 15.03 17.30 25.52
C GLY A 622 15.98 18.27 26.24
N LYS A 623 17.24 17.88 26.47
CA LYS A 623 18.34 18.73 26.97
C LYS A 623 19.13 19.29 25.81
#